data_AF-D7DBA7-F1
#
_entry.id   AF-D7DBA7-F1
#
_cell.length_a   1.000
_cell.length_b   1.000
_cell.length_c   1.000
_cell.angle_alpha   90.00
_cell.angle_beta   90.00
_cell.angle_gamma   90.00
#
_symmetry.space_group_name_H-M   'P 1'
#
loop_
_entity.id
_entity.type
_entity.pdbx_description
1 polymer ?
#
loop_
_entity_poly.entity_id
_entity_poly.type
_entity_poly.pdbx_seq_one_letter_code
_entity_poly.pdbx_strand_id
1 'polypeptide(L)'
;MKNTDTHKSIEQYIVCRHDCPPRVLEALAMNGFAVKAWTENCEKERFKKIVVELFNGTRINSECRFDEEIKQSLRIINIYIGFARRNKAWEKLEIIEGEEEK
;
A
#
# COMPACT_ATOMS: atom_id res chain seq x y z
N MET A 1 -25.60 -28.85 0.36
CA MET A 1 -24.47 -28.67 1.30
C MET A 1 -23.57 -27.58 0.74
N LYS A 2 -23.43 -26.49 1.52
CA LYS A 2 -22.53 -25.32 1.43
C LYS A 2 -21.81 -25.05 0.09
N ASN A 3 -22.31 -24.05 -0.65
CA ASN A 3 -21.48 -23.20 -1.51
C ASN A 3 -20.33 -22.65 -0.65
N THR A 4 -19.10 -22.93 -1.05
CA THR A 4 -17.92 -22.26 -0.52
C THR A 4 -17.51 -21.23 -1.55
N ASP A 5 -18.23 -20.11 -1.60
CA ASP A 5 -17.71 -18.89 -2.20
C ASP A 5 -16.51 -18.46 -1.34
N THR A 6 -15.32 -18.91 -1.73
CA THR A 6 -14.07 -18.28 -1.31
C THR A 6 -14.07 -16.89 -1.89
N HIS A 7 -14.65 -15.93 -1.15
CA HIS A 7 -14.46 -14.51 -1.45
C HIS A 7 -12.95 -14.24 -1.51
N LYS A 8 -12.43 -14.13 -2.72
CA LYS A 8 -11.07 -13.68 -2.99
C LYS A 8 -10.93 -12.32 -2.32
N SER A 9 -10.08 -12.24 -1.28
CA SER A 9 -9.83 -10.98 -0.58
C SER A 9 -8.84 -10.16 -1.41
N ILE A 10 -9.09 -8.86 -1.54
CA ILE A 10 -8.14 -7.98 -2.24
C ILE A 10 -6.76 -7.93 -1.55
N GLU A 11 -6.71 -8.28 -0.27
CA GLU A 11 -5.47 -8.37 0.49
C GLU A 11 -4.48 -9.41 -0.05
N GLN A 12 -4.96 -10.43 -0.78
CA GLN A 12 -4.09 -11.46 -1.35
C GLN A 12 -3.19 -10.90 -2.48
N TYR A 13 -3.55 -9.74 -3.05
CA TYR A 13 -2.76 -9.06 -4.08
C TYR A 13 -1.68 -8.14 -3.48
N ILE A 14 -1.60 -8.05 -2.16
CA ILE A 14 -0.53 -7.34 -1.46
C ILE A 14 0.67 -8.29 -1.34
N VAL A 15 1.65 -8.10 -2.24
CA VAL A 15 2.82 -8.99 -2.37
C VAL A 15 3.95 -8.73 -1.37
N CYS A 16 3.93 -7.60 -0.67
CA CYS A 16 4.96 -7.25 0.31
C CYS A 16 4.36 -6.53 1.52
N ARG A 17 4.80 -6.91 2.72
CA ARG A 17 4.28 -6.38 4.01
C ARG A 17 5.34 -5.76 4.90
N HIS A 18 6.58 -6.23 4.80
CA HIS A 18 7.71 -5.75 5.60
C HIS A 18 8.92 -5.55 4.70
N ASP A 19 9.73 -4.55 5.03
CA ASP A 19 10.96 -4.20 4.32
C ASP A 19 10.75 -4.12 2.80
N CYS A 20 9.67 -3.45 2.40
CA CYS A 20 9.33 -3.32 0.99
C CYS A 20 10.15 -2.22 0.32
N PRO A 21 10.43 -2.33 -0.99
CA PRO A 21 10.93 -1.18 -1.74
C PRO A 21 9.93 -0.01 -1.65
N PRO A 22 10.37 1.25 -1.48
CA PRO A 22 9.47 2.41 -1.39
C PRO A 22 8.46 2.51 -2.55
N ARG A 23 8.87 2.08 -3.74
CA ARG A 23 8.01 2.02 -4.94
C ARG A 23 6.77 1.13 -4.76
N VAL A 24 6.85 0.08 -3.94
CA VAL A 24 5.69 -0.76 -3.64
C VAL A 24 4.67 0.03 -2.82
N LEU A 25 5.12 0.83 -1.85
CA LEU A 25 4.25 1.68 -1.04
C LEU A 25 3.64 2.82 -1.88
N GLU A 26 4.41 3.38 -2.81
CA GLU A 26 3.92 4.34 -3.81
C GLU A 26 2.82 3.72 -4.67
N ALA A 27 3.00 2.50 -5.16
CA ALA A 27 2.00 1.78 -5.94
C ALA A 27 0.73 1.48 -5.12
N LEU A 28 0.87 1.06 -3.87
CA LEU A 28 -0.27 0.86 -2.97
C LEU A 28 -1.07 2.15 -2.77
N ALA A 29 -0.40 3.29 -2.60
CA ALA A 29 -1.05 4.58 -2.49
C ALA A 29 -1.72 5.01 -3.79
N MET A 30 -1.05 4.84 -4.93
CA MET A 30 -1.56 5.17 -6.25
C MET A 30 -2.83 4.39 -6.60
N ASN A 31 -2.88 3.11 -6.22
CA ASN A 31 -4.05 2.25 -6.43
C ASN A 31 -5.13 2.42 -5.33
N GLY A 32 -4.95 3.34 -4.38
CA GLY A 32 -5.95 3.65 -3.37
C GLY A 32 -6.03 2.67 -2.20
N PHE A 33 -5.03 1.79 -2.01
CA PHE A 33 -4.96 0.91 -0.85
C PHE A 33 -4.54 1.66 0.41
N ALA A 34 -3.60 2.59 0.30
CA ALA A 34 -3.07 3.34 1.44
C ALA A 34 -3.98 4.51 1.83
N VAL A 35 -4.24 4.67 3.12
CA VAL A 35 -5.05 5.77 3.70
C VAL A 35 -4.22 6.75 4.53
N LYS A 36 -3.04 6.34 5.00
CA LYS A 36 -2.12 7.18 5.78
C LYS A 36 -0.68 6.74 5.57
N ALA A 37 0.27 7.67 5.64
CA ALA A 37 1.70 7.39 5.59
C ALA A 37 2.49 8.27 6.55
N TRP A 38 3.54 7.72 7.17
CA TRP A 38 4.49 8.43 8.03
C TRP A 38 5.87 7.78 7.96
N THR A 39 6.85 8.37 8.64
CA THR A 39 8.21 7.83 8.73
C THR A 39 8.55 7.42 10.14
N GLU A 40 9.31 6.34 10.27
CA GLU A 40 9.91 5.88 11.52
C GLU A 40 11.42 5.89 11.39
N ASN A 41 12.12 6.15 12.49
CA ASN A 41 13.57 6.10 12.53
C ASN A 41 14.03 4.64 12.52
N CYS A 42 15.10 4.35 11.78
CA CYS A 42 15.79 3.08 11.84
C CYS A 42 16.92 3.13 12.87
N GLU A 43 17.61 2.00 13.06
CA GLU A 43 18.72 1.89 14.03
C GLU A 43 19.89 2.82 13.69
N LYS A 44 20.14 3.04 12.40
CA LYS A 44 21.23 3.90 11.91
C LYS A 44 20.76 5.35 11.78
N GLU A 45 21.63 6.27 12.22
CA GLU A 45 21.39 7.70 12.06
C GLU A 45 21.15 8.08 10.59
N ARG A 46 20.21 8.99 10.36
CA ARG A 46 19.76 9.41 9.02
C ARG A 46 19.10 8.33 8.17
N PHE A 47 18.91 7.12 8.69
CA PHE A 47 18.11 6.10 8.02
C PHE A 47 16.70 6.08 8.59
N LYS A 48 15.72 6.09 7.69
CA LYS A 48 14.30 6.03 8.00
C LYS A 48 13.62 4.98 7.14
N LYS A 49 12.45 4.56 7.58
CA LYS A 49 11.53 3.77 6.78
C LYS A 49 10.18 4.46 6.70
N ILE A 50 9.44 4.20 5.64
CA ILE A 50 8.06 4.65 5.48
C ILE A 50 7.16 3.56 6.05
N VAL A 51 6.13 3.97 6.78
CA VAL A 51 5.02 3.10 7.17
C VAL A 51 3.76 3.64 6.52
N VAL A 52 3.01 2.75 5.88
CA VAL A 52 1.68 3.03 5.33
C VAL A 52 0.64 2.23 6.08
N GLU A 53 -0.48 2.87 6.39
CA GLU A 53 -1.69 2.22 6.86
C GLU A 53 -2.64 2.05 5.67
N LEU A 54 -3.16 0.85 5.50
CA LEU A 54 -4.11 0.52 4.45
C LEU A 54 -5.56 0.74 4.91
N PHE A 55 -6.50 0.73 3.98
CA PHE A 55 -7.93 0.93 4.26
C PHE A 55 -8.52 -0.07 5.28
N ASN A 56 -7.92 -1.25 5.42
CA ASN A 56 -8.30 -2.28 6.39
C ASN A 56 -7.56 -2.17 7.74
N GLY A 57 -6.77 -1.11 7.96
CA GLY A 57 -5.96 -0.90 9.16
C GLY A 57 -4.63 -1.67 9.18
N THR A 58 -4.34 -2.50 8.18
CA THR A 58 -3.05 -3.20 8.07
C THR A 58 -1.93 -2.19 7.86
N ARG A 59 -0.77 -2.42 8.50
CA ARG A 59 0.42 -1.62 8.30
C ARG A 59 1.45 -2.35 7.46
N ILE A 60 2.02 -1.63 6.50
CA ILE A 60 3.12 -2.10 5.64
C ILE A 60 4.27 -1.11 5.80
N ASN A 61 5.51 -1.61 5.81
CA ASN A 61 6.68 -0.75 5.92
C ASN A 61 7.67 -0.96 4.79
N SER A 62 8.47 0.08 4.52
CA SER A 62 9.58 0.00 3.59
C SER A 62 10.85 -0.49 4.26
N GLU A 63 11.83 -0.85 3.44
CA GLU A 63 13.23 -0.95 3.87
C GLU A 63 13.71 0.38 4.46
N CYS A 64 14.72 0.29 5.33
CA CYS A 64 15.45 1.45 5.81
C CYS A 64 16.32 2.05 4.69
N ARG A 65 16.06 3.31 4.35
CA ARG A 65 16.79 4.09 3.34
C ARG A 65 17.20 5.44 3.90
N PHE A 66 18.03 6.17 3.15
CA PHE A 66 18.49 7.47 3.59
C PHE A 66 17.32 8.46 3.69
N ASP A 67 17.35 9.35 4.67
CA ASP A 67 16.24 10.26 4.99
C ASP A 67 15.80 11.13 3.80
N GLU A 68 16.74 11.54 2.96
CA GLU A 68 16.47 12.29 1.72
C GLU A 68 15.65 11.48 0.70
N GLU A 69 15.99 10.21 0.49
CA GLU A 69 15.24 9.30 -0.40
C GLU A 69 13.82 9.07 0.15
N ILE A 70 13.74 8.80 1.45
CA ILE A 70 12.48 8.56 2.17
C ILE A 70 11.57 9.78 2.10
N LYS A 71 12.12 10.99 2.23
CA LYS A 71 11.35 12.24 2.16
C LYS A 71 10.68 12.43 0.81
N GLN A 72 11.38 12.08 -0.28
CA GLN A 72 10.82 12.16 -1.63
C GLN A 72 9.68 11.16 -1.82
N SER A 73 9.90 9.89 -1.50
CA SER A 73 8.85 8.86 -1.62
C SER A 73 7.65 9.15 -0.72
N LEU A 74 7.86 9.60 0.52
CA LEU A 74 6.77 9.98 1.42
C LEU A 74 5.91 11.12 0.83
N ARG A 75 6.52 12.10 0.17
CA ARG A 75 5.79 13.19 -0.50
C ARG A 75 4.92 12.65 -1.64
N ILE A 76 5.45 11.76 -2.47
CA ILE A 76 4.74 11.12 -3.58
C ILE A 76 3.54 10.32 -3.05
N ILE A 77 3.76 9.49 -2.03
CA ILE A 77 2.72 8.68 -1.37
C ILE A 77 1.59 9.58 -0.86
N ASN A 78 1.91 10.65 -0.13
CA ASN A 78 0.88 11.54 0.43
C ASN A 78 0.07 12.26 -0.65
N ILE A 79 0.68 12.59 -1.80
CA ILE A 79 -0.03 13.13 -2.95
C ILE A 79 -1.04 12.09 -3.47
N TYR A 80 -0.61 10.84 -3.68
CA TYR A 80 -1.51 9.78 -4.15
C TYR A 80 -2.63 9.48 -3.17
N ILE A 81 -2.35 9.41 -1.86
CA ILE A 81 -3.39 9.27 -0.82
C ILE A 81 -4.41 10.42 -0.94
N GLY A 82 -3.94 11.65 -1.14
CA GLY A 82 -4.81 12.82 -1.33
C GLY A 82 -5.70 12.73 -2.59
N PHE A 83 -5.19 12.17 -3.68
CA PHE A 83 -5.97 11.88 -4.88
C PHE A 83 -6.97 10.74 -4.66
N ALA A 84 -6.51 9.62 -4.12
CA ALA A 84 -7.33 8.45 -3.82
C ALA A 84 -8.51 8.78 -2.91
N ARG A 85 -8.26 9.58 -1.86
CA ARG A 85 -9.32 10.05 -0.94
C ARG A 85 -10.37 10.90 -1.64
N ARG A 86 -9.96 11.84 -2.50
CA ARG A 86 -10.90 12.69 -3.27
C ARG A 86 -11.76 11.87 -4.23
N ASN A 87 -11.20 10.81 -4.79
CA ASN A 87 -11.87 9.97 -5.78
C ASN A 87 -12.61 8.76 -5.19
N LYS A 88 -12.56 8.58 -3.86
CA LYS A 88 -13.06 7.40 -3.15
C LYS A 88 -12.53 6.10 -3.77
N ALA A 89 -11.23 6.08 -4.12
CA ALA A 89 -10.64 4.99 -4.90
C ALA A 89 -10.78 3.62 -4.21
N TRP A 90 -10.63 3.58 -2.88
CA TRP A 90 -10.74 2.34 -2.11
C TRP A 90 -12.14 1.69 -2.21
N GLU A 91 -13.21 2.49 -2.34
CA GLU A 91 -14.60 1.98 -2.49
C GLU A 91 -14.84 1.34 -3.86
N LYS A 92 -13.94 1.58 -4.81
CA LYS A 92 -14.03 1.16 -6.21
C LYS A 92 -13.09 0.01 -6.54
N LEU A 93 -12.34 -0.48 -5.55
CA LEU A 93 -11.43 -1.59 -5.72
C LEU A 93 -12.21 -2.89 -5.79
N GLU A 94 -12.11 -3.58 -6.91
CA GLU A 94 -12.79 -4.86 -7.17
C GLU A 94 -11.85 -5.87 -7.82
N ILE A 95 -12.15 -7.16 -7.64
CA ILE A 95 -11.44 -8.26 -8.28
C ILE A 95 -12.28 -8.69 -9.46
N ILE A 96 -11.71 -8.56 -10.66
CA ILE A 96 -12.36 -9.03 -11.88
C ILE A 96 -11.90 -10.47 -12.11
N GLU A 97 -12.84 -11.41 -12.07
CA GLU A 97 -12.58 -12.80 -12.49
C GLU A 97 -12.63 -12.84 -14.02
N GLY A 98 -11.54 -13.28 -14.66
CA GLY A 98 -11.54 -13.49 -16.10
C GLY A 98 -12.44 -14.68 -16.44
N GLU A 99 -13.24 -14.56 -17.50
CA GLU A 99 -13.85 -15.73 -18.12
C GLU A 99 -12.71 -16.63 -18.63
N GLU A 100 -12.66 -17.89 -18.18
CA GLU A 100 -11.78 -18.89 -18.80
C GLU A 100 -12.11 -18.92 -20.29
N GLU A 101 -11.15 -18.52 -21.14
CA GLU A 101 -11.25 -18.72 -22.59
C GLU A 101 -11.47 -20.22 -22.82
N LYS A 102 -12.68 -20.59 -23.23
CA LYS A 102 -13.07 -21.96 -23.58
C LYS A 102 -12.49 -22.39 -24.91
#